data_AF-A0A5R9A8M9-F1
#
_entry.id   AF-A0A5R9A8M9-F1
#
_cell.length_a   1.000
_cell.length_b   1.000
_cell.length_c   1.000
_cell.angle_alpha   90.00
_cell.angle_beta   90.00
_cell.angle_gamma   90.00
#
_symmetry.space_group_name_H-M   'P 1'
#
loop_
_entity.id
_entity.type
_entity.pdbx_description
1 polymer ?
#
loop_
_entity_poly.entity_id
_entity_poly.type
_entity_poly.pdbx_seq_one_letter_code
_entity_poly.pdbx_strand_id
1 'polypeptide(L)'
;MTLLLRLLVSWRLFRWRKKLKTDRGFSLRVRHPKKFLRRLEQQNTAYVTLRWYAELPGVLDGEIKDDVDILVEHGSLAKLAAALPWPNFGSKLSKVKFDVYSDSGRSGLSYRHMPYYPPYRARELLDSRVKDSRGWYRIAPRHYLQALAYHLTYHKRLSSGMPLEQGQAPSTSVRAKKDYLALFRAEALREAGAAPSWASLLEAHQWLHAQGWAMPFDLIRRWPDQDIWLERLYQYECECLEALSAARQVPQDMVILVTREEARMAACEPEVLGFLSSVGTLRESRELSPEACDRLLWWARGGNWLATKEYRLSKPQLSIQCQLPDGATEHKESLRKRLSGRYGKQNWLHGTDDLHEAIFYLALIDGTYLNAAQGVGK
;
A
#
# COMPACT_ATOMS: atom_id res chain seq x y z
N MET A 1 -17.48 21.84 -22.16
CA MET A 1 -18.30 20.79 -21.52
C MET A 1 -19.74 21.29 -21.43
N THR A 2 -20.73 20.59 -22.01
CA THR A 2 -22.13 21.08 -22.05
C THR A 2 -22.74 21.19 -20.65
N LEU A 3 -23.73 22.08 -20.46
CA LEU A 3 -24.43 22.27 -19.19
C LEU A 3 -25.04 20.94 -18.68
N LEU A 4 -25.64 20.16 -19.58
CA LEU A 4 -26.19 18.84 -19.29
C LEU A 4 -25.12 17.89 -18.71
N LEU A 5 -23.93 17.85 -19.29
CA LEU A 5 -22.84 17.00 -18.81
C LEU A 5 -22.34 17.46 -17.44
N ARG A 6 -22.27 18.77 -17.17
CA ARG A 6 -21.96 19.31 -15.83
C ARG A 6 -22.98 18.85 -14.79
N LEU A 7 -24.27 18.97 -15.09
CA LEU A 7 -25.36 18.53 -14.20
C LEU A 7 -25.29 17.01 -13.95
N LEU A 8 -25.05 16.21 -15.00
CA LEU A 8 -24.89 14.76 -14.87
C LEU A 8 -23.70 14.38 -13.99
N VAL A 9 -22.55 15.06 -14.15
CA VAL A 9 -21.36 14.84 -13.30
C VAL A 9 -21.67 15.20 -11.84
N SER A 10 -22.27 16.36 -11.59
CA SER A 10 -22.64 16.78 -10.24
C SER A 10 -23.61 15.79 -9.58
N TRP A 11 -24.61 15.32 -10.32
CA TRP A 11 -25.55 14.30 -9.83
C TRP A 11 -24.86 12.97 -9.52
N ARG A 12 -23.96 12.49 -10.39
CA ARG A 12 -23.17 11.27 -10.14
C ARG A 12 -22.32 11.42 -8.88
N LEU A 13 -21.61 12.54 -8.75
CA LEU A 13 -20.78 12.83 -7.58
C LEU A 13 -21.60 12.87 -6.30
N PHE A 14 -22.78 13.51 -6.31
CA PHE A 14 -23.68 13.52 -5.17
C PHE A 14 -24.07 12.09 -4.75
N ARG A 15 -24.49 11.25 -5.70
CA ARG A 15 -24.83 9.84 -5.42
C ARG A 15 -23.64 9.04 -4.92
N TRP A 16 -22.47 9.23 -5.52
CA TRP A 16 -21.26 8.50 -5.17
C TRP A 16 -20.74 8.89 -3.80
N ARG A 17 -20.71 10.18 -3.45
CA ARG A 17 -20.33 10.65 -2.11
C ARG A 17 -21.18 10.02 -1.02
N LYS A 18 -22.49 9.82 -1.25
CA LYS A 18 -23.36 9.09 -0.32
C LYS A 18 -22.94 7.62 -0.16
N LYS A 19 -22.56 6.94 -1.26
CA LYS A 19 -22.06 5.56 -1.22
C LYS A 19 -20.69 5.47 -0.53
N LEU A 20 -19.77 6.38 -0.83
CA LEU A 20 -18.40 6.41 -0.30
C LEU A 20 -18.37 6.59 1.23
N LYS A 21 -19.37 7.26 1.83
CA LYS A 21 -19.52 7.35 3.29
C LYS A 21 -19.72 5.99 3.98
N THR A 22 -20.18 4.97 3.25
CA THR A 22 -20.37 3.61 3.81
C THR A 22 -19.09 2.78 3.79
N ASP A 23 -18.03 3.27 3.13
CA ASP A 23 -16.65 2.72 3.10
C ASP A 23 -16.53 1.22 2.79
N ARG A 24 -17.51 0.65 2.08
CA ARG A 24 -17.50 -0.74 1.59
C ARG A 24 -16.72 -0.92 0.27
N GLY A 25 -15.75 -0.03 0.01
CA GLY A 25 -15.08 0.10 -1.28
C GLY A 25 -15.95 0.73 -2.37
N PHE A 26 -15.31 1.16 -3.45
CA PHE A 26 -15.97 1.83 -4.56
C PHE A 26 -15.91 1.02 -5.84
N SER A 27 -17.10 0.66 -6.32
CA SER A 27 -17.26 -0.04 -7.59
C SER A 27 -18.22 0.69 -8.53
N LEU A 28 -17.86 0.68 -9.80
CA LEU A 28 -18.62 1.18 -10.93
C LEU A 28 -19.13 0.01 -11.77
N ARG A 29 -20.28 0.17 -12.42
CA ARG A 29 -20.73 -0.75 -13.46
C ARG A 29 -20.83 0.00 -14.78
N VAL A 30 -20.11 -0.46 -15.78
CA VAL A 30 -19.87 0.25 -17.03
C VAL A 30 -20.35 -0.59 -18.20
N ARG A 31 -21.29 -0.05 -18.99
CA ARG A 31 -21.82 -0.72 -20.20
C ARG A 31 -20.85 -0.69 -21.38
N HIS A 32 -20.09 0.40 -21.52
CA HIS A 32 -19.12 0.58 -22.61
C HIS A 32 -17.72 0.76 -22.02
N PRO A 33 -17.08 -0.31 -21.54
CA PRO A 33 -15.86 -0.22 -20.74
C PRO A 33 -14.66 0.29 -21.54
N LYS A 34 -14.48 -0.12 -22.80
CA LYS A 34 -13.44 0.44 -23.71
C LYS A 34 -13.59 1.96 -23.88
N LYS A 35 -14.83 2.45 -24.07
CA LYS A 35 -15.12 3.89 -24.18
C LYS A 35 -14.86 4.64 -22.87
N PHE A 36 -15.10 4.01 -21.74
CA PHE A 36 -14.80 4.59 -20.42
C PHE A 36 -13.30 4.77 -20.23
N LEU A 37 -12.50 3.72 -20.47
CA LEU A 37 -11.03 3.79 -20.37
C LEU A 37 -10.44 4.85 -21.30
N ARG A 38 -10.87 4.89 -22.57
CA ARG A 38 -10.45 5.94 -23.51
C ARG A 38 -10.80 7.35 -23.03
N ARG A 39 -11.95 7.54 -22.35
CA ARG A 39 -12.33 8.84 -21.81
C ARG A 39 -11.50 9.24 -20.59
N LEU A 40 -11.06 8.29 -19.78
CA LEU A 40 -10.12 8.57 -18.69
C LEU A 40 -8.78 9.09 -19.25
N GLU A 41 -8.28 8.46 -20.31
CA GLU A 41 -7.09 8.92 -21.04
C GLU A 41 -7.30 10.33 -21.61
N GLN A 42 -8.39 10.58 -22.33
CA GLN A 42 -8.71 11.90 -22.91
C GLN A 42 -8.82 13.02 -21.86
N GLN A 43 -9.11 12.67 -20.60
CA GLN A 43 -9.21 13.60 -19.48
C GLN A 43 -7.91 13.72 -18.68
N ASN A 44 -6.82 13.13 -19.16
CA ASN A 44 -5.55 13.01 -18.45
C ASN A 44 -5.76 12.52 -17.00
N THR A 45 -6.51 11.44 -16.87
CA THR A 45 -6.68 10.75 -15.58
C THR A 45 -5.55 9.74 -15.45
N ALA A 46 -4.71 9.88 -14.43
CA ALA A 46 -3.75 8.84 -14.09
C ALA A 46 -4.53 7.63 -13.56
N TYR A 47 -4.57 6.56 -14.35
CA TYR A 47 -5.15 5.28 -13.97
C TYR A 47 -4.31 4.13 -14.52
N VAL A 48 -4.37 2.98 -13.86
CA VAL A 48 -3.73 1.75 -14.33
C VAL A 48 -4.60 0.54 -14.02
N THR A 49 -4.74 -0.38 -14.96
CA THR A 49 -5.39 -1.68 -14.72
C THR A 49 -4.42 -2.61 -14.00
N LEU A 50 -4.90 -3.28 -12.95
CA LEU A 50 -4.01 -3.95 -12.01
C LEU A 50 -3.52 -5.33 -12.45
N ARG A 51 -4.36 -6.15 -13.09
CA ARG A 51 -4.04 -7.57 -13.34
C ARG A 51 -4.83 -8.23 -14.46
N TRP A 52 -4.38 -9.43 -14.83
CA TRP A 52 -5.02 -10.35 -15.80
C TRP A 52 -5.13 -9.77 -17.20
N TYR A 53 -4.03 -9.20 -17.70
CA TYR A 53 -4.00 -8.50 -18.99
C TYR A 53 -4.33 -9.39 -20.18
N ALA A 54 -4.08 -10.70 -20.09
CA ALA A 54 -4.45 -11.65 -21.14
C ALA A 54 -5.97 -11.79 -21.28
N GLU A 55 -6.71 -11.87 -20.17
CA GLU A 55 -8.18 -12.04 -20.15
C GLU A 55 -8.92 -10.71 -20.35
N LEU A 56 -8.28 -9.58 -20.02
CA LEU A 56 -8.91 -8.27 -20.03
C LEU A 56 -9.64 -7.88 -21.33
N PRO A 57 -9.13 -8.14 -22.55
CA PRO A 57 -9.91 -7.90 -23.79
C PRO A 57 -11.28 -8.57 -23.76
N GLY A 58 -11.34 -9.87 -23.42
CA GLY A 58 -12.59 -10.63 -23.36
C GLY A 58 -13.51 -10.13 -22.25
N VAL A 59 -12.96 -9.66 -21.11
CA VAL A 59 -13.75 -8.99 -20.06
C VAL A 59 -14.34 -7.67 -20.56
N LEU A 60 -13.56 -6.87 -21.28
CA LEU A 60 -14.01 -5.57 -21.82
C LEU A 60 -15.04 -5.74 -22.95
N ASP A 61 -15.01 -6.85 -23.68
CA ASP A 61 -15.99 -7.20 -24.72
C ASP A 61 -17.23 -7.92 -24.17
N GLY A 62 -17.19 -8.33 -22.89
CA GLY A 62 -18.29 -9.02 -22.22
C GLY A 62 -18.37 -10.52 -22.51
N GLU A 63 -17.35 -11.08 -23.16
CA GLU A 63 -17.18 -12.50 -23.45
C GLU A 63 -16.81 -13.27 -22.17
N ILE A 64 -16.03 -12.65 -21.29
CA ILE A 64 -15.62 -13.20 -19.99
C ILE A 64 -16.31 -12.42 -18.88
N LYS A 65 -17.01 -13.13 -17.98
CA LYS A 65 -17.63 -12.52 -16.80
C LYS A 65 -16.61 -12.40 -15.67
N ASP A 66 -15.93 -11.26 -15.59
CA ASP A 66 -15.05 -10.93 -14.47
C ASP A 66 -15.14 -9.43 -14.11
N ASP A 67 -14.51 -9.03 -13.01
CA ASP A 67 -14.29 -7.62 -12.68
C ASP A 67 -12.93 -7.07 -13.16
N VAL A 68 -12.88 -5.75 -13.30
CA VAL A 68 -11.67 -5.02 -13.68
C VAL A 68 -11.26 -4.12 -12.52
N ASP A 69 -10.12 -4.42 -11.92
CA ASP A 69 -9.55 -3.58 -10.88
C ASP A 69 -8.66 -2.50 -11.49
N ILE A 70 -8.91 -1.25 -11.09
CA ILE A 70 -8.08 -0.11 -11.47
C ILE A 70 -7.60 0.65 -10.24
N LEU A 71 -6.37 1.15 -10.32
CA LEU A 71 -5.83 2.14 -9.42
C LEU A 71 -5.88 3.50 -10.10
N VAL A 72 -6.29 4.54 -9.36
CA VAL A 72 -6.35 5.92 -9.83
C VAL A 72 -5.65 6.87 -8.86
N GLU A 73 -5.26 8.03 -9.35
CA GLU A 73 -4.77 9.11 -8.50
C GLU A 73 -5.88 9.65 -7.57
N HIS A 74 -5.52 9.97 -6.32
CA HIS A 74 -6.37 10.67 -5.37
C HIS A 74 -7.03 11.91 -6.00
N GLY A 75 -8.32 12.14 -5.70
CA GLY A 75 -9.07 13.27 -6.27
C GLY A 75 -9.63 13.00 -7.68
N SER A 76 -9.36 11.86 -8.30
CA SER A 76 -9.87 11.50 -9.63
C SER A 76 -11.38 11.24 -9.72
N LEU A 77 -12.14 11.32 -8.62
CA LEU A 77 -13.58 10.98 -8.61
C LEU A 77 -14.41 11.82 -9.59
N ALA A 78 -14.09 13.11 -9.74
CA ALA A 78 -14.77 13.99 -10.71
C ALA A 78 -14.46 13.59 -12.15
N LYS A 79 -13.20 13.23 -12.45
CA LYS A 79 -12.80 12.72 -13.77
C LYS A 79 -13.47 11.38 -14.07
N LEU A 80 -13.49 10.45 -13.11
CA LEU A 80 -14.23 9.19 -13.22
C LEU A 80 -15.73 9.41 -13.53
N ALA A 81 -16.36 10.37 -12.86
CA ALA A 81 -17.77 10.73 -13.08
C ALA A 81 -18.01 11.29 -14.48
N ALA A 82 -17.08 12.09 -15.00
CA ALA A 82 -17.14 12.66 -16.34
C ALA A 82 -16.85 11.64 -17.45
N ALA A 83 -15.92 10.71 -17.20
CA ALA A 83 -15.54 9.67 -18.16
C ALA A 83 -16.65 8.63 -18.37
N LEU A 84 -17.49 8.37 -17.36
CA LEU A 84 -18.54 7.36 -17.44
C LEU A 84 -19.52 7.66 -18.62
N PRO A 85 -19.67 6.74 -19.60
CA PRO A 85 -20.53 6.94 -20.77
C PRO A 85 -21.98 7.32 -20.43
N TRP A 86 -22.61 8.10 -21.30
CA TRP A 86 -24.06 8.33 -21.29
C TRP A 86 -24.64 7.88 -22.64
N PRO A 87 -25.78 7.16 -22.66
CA PRO A 87 -26.45 6.56 -21.50
C PRO A 87 -25.65 5.38 -20.91
N ASN A 88 -25.80 5.12 -19.60
CA ASN A 88 -25.28 3.92 -18.92
C ASN A 88 -26.43 3.06 -18.36
N PHE A 89 -27.57 3.07 -19.05
CA PHE A 89 -28.77 2.29 -18.71
C PHE A 89 -28.63 0.83 -19.17
N GLY A 90 -29.45 -0.06 -18.61
CA GLY A 90 -29.42 -1.50 -18.87
C GLY A 90 -29.23 -2.33 -17.59
N SER A 91 -29.43 -3.65 -17.72
CA SER A 91 -29.32 -4.61 -16.62
C SER A 91 -27.91 -4.62 -16.00
N LYS A 92 -27.78 -5.06 -14.75
CA LYS A 92 -26.46 -5.21 -14.11
C LYS A 92 -25.59 -6.26 -14.81
N LEU A 93 -26.20 -7.28 -15.42
CA LEU A 93 -25.55 -8.39 -16.10
C LEU A 93 -24.86 -7.98 -17.42
N SER A 94 -25.32 -6.90 -18.05
CA SER A 94 -24.75 -6.37 -19.30
C SER A 94 -23.64 -5.33 -19.07
N LYS A 95 -23.13 -5.22 -17.84
CA LYS A 95 -22.14 -4.21 -17.46
C LYS A 95 -20.94 -4.86 -16.80
N VAL A 96 -19.76 -4.40 -17.19
CA VAL A 96 -18.51 -4.79 -16.55
C VAL A 96 -18.39 -4.04 -15.23
N LYS A 97 -18.03 -4.77 -14.16
CA LYS A 97 -17.77 -4.18 -12.84
C LYS A 97 -16.32 -3.69 -12.81
N PHE A 98 -16.13 -2.44 -12.43
CA PHE A 98 -14.83 -1.85 -12.14
C PHE A 98 -14.71 -1.63 -10.64
N ASP A 99 -13.74 -2.28 -10.00
CA ASP A 99 -13.34 -1.95 -8.64
C ASP A 99 -12.24 -0.89 -8.70
N VAL A 100 -12.45 0.21 -7.98
CA VAL A 100 -11.63 1.42 -8.11
C VAL A 100 -10.97 1.72 -6.78
N TYR A 101 -9.64 1.74 -6.81
CA TYR A 101 -8.79 2.07 -5.68
C TYR A 101 -8.03 3.37 -5.93
N SER A 102 -7.69 4.09 -4.87
CA SER A 102 -6.82 5.27 -4.95
C SER A 102 -5.45 5.01 -4.35
N ASP A 103 -4.46 5.73 -4.83
CA ASP A 103 -3.10 5.73 -4.28
C ASP A 103 -3.02 6.18 -2.82
N SER A 104 -4.00 6.94 -2.33
CA SER A 104 -4.05 7.35 -0.93
C SER A 104 -4.90 6.42 -0.04
N GLY A 105 -5.71 5.54 -0.62
CA GLY A 105 -6.74 4.78 0.12
C GLY A 105 -7.79 5.64 0.84
N ARG A 106 -8.04 6.89 0.39
CA ARG A 106 -8.97 7.82 1.07
C ARG A 106 -10.18 8.16 0.21
N SER A 107 -11.12 8.90 0.77
CA SER A 107 -12.34 9.35 0.08
C SER A 107 -13.21 8.19 -0.41
N GLY A 108 -13.22 7.07 0.32
CA GLY A 108 -13.97 5.84 0.01
C GLY A 108 -13.45 5.05 -1.20
N LEU A 109 -12.29 5.43 -1.75
CA LEU A 109 -11.53 4.65 -2.75
C LEU A 109 -10.46 3.78 -2.05
N SER A 110 -10.82 3.25 -0.89
CA SER A 110 -10.00 2.39 -0.05
C SER A 110 -10.24 0.91 -0.40
N TYR A 111 -9.25 0.07 -0.11
CA TYR A 111 -9.41 -1.36 0.09
C TYR A 111 -9.62 -1.60 1.58
N ARG A 112 -10.87 -1.88 2.00
CA ARG A 112 -11.20 -2.19 3.41
C ARG A 112 -10.62 -1.15 4.40
N HIS A 113 -10.83 0.15 4.14
CA HIS A 113 -10.30 1.26 4.94
C HIS A 113 -8.78 1.51 4.85
N MET A 114 -8.05 0.72 4.06
CA MET A 114 -6.62 0.89 3.80
C MET A 114 -6.34 1.22 2.33
N PRO A 115 -5.18 1.80 1.99
CA PRO A 115 -4.68 1.81 0.62
C PRO A 115 -4.55 0.39 0.06
N TYR A 116 -4.82 0.21 -1.24
CA TYR A 116 -4.67 -1.09 -1.89
C TYR A 116 -3.19 -1.51 -1.93
N TYR A 117 -2.35 -0.62 -2.47
CA TYR A 117 -0.90 -0.67 -2.27
C TYR A 117 -0.48 0.45 -1.32
N PRO A 118 0.64 0.31 -0.59
CA PRO A 118 1.15 1.42 0.20
C PRO A 118 1.35 2.67 -0.71
N PRO A 119 0.98 3.89 -0.24
CA PRO A 119 0.86 5.06 -1.11
C PRO A 119 2.05 5.37 -2.00
N TYR A 120 3.27 5.15 -1.51
CA TYR A 120 4.49 5.35 -2.30
C TYR A 120 4.52 4.47 -3.57
N ARG A 121 4.22 3.15 -3.46
CA ARG A 121 4.14 2.27 -4.66
C ARG A 121 2.92 2.53 -5.49
N ALA A 122 1.80 2.85 -4.87
CA ALA A 122 0.61 3.17 -5.63
C ALA A 122 0.87 4.37 -6.57
N ARG A 123 1.63 5.36 -6.10
CA ARG A 123 2.10 6.48 -6.92
C ARG A 123 3.10 6.02 -7.99
N GLU A 124 4.11 5.22 -7.63
CA GLU A 124 5.07 4.67 -8.60
C GLU A 124 4.38 3.88 -9.73
N LEU A 125 3.36 3.07 -9.41
CA LEU A 125 2.57 2.31 -10.38
C LEU A 125 1.78 3.21 -11.34
N LEU A 126 1.26 4.34 -10.84
CA LEU A 126 0.57 5.33 -11.67
C LEU A 126 1.54 6.10 -12.56
N ASP A 127 2.69 6.49 -12.02
CA ASP A 127 3.68 7.32 -12.74
C ASP A 127 4.44 6.52 -13.79
N SER A 128 4.73 5.24 -13.50
CA SER A 128 5.43 4.33 -14.42
C SER A 128 4.52 3.59 -15.41
N ARG A 129 3.19 3.76 -15.31
CA ARG A 129 2.22 3.04 -16.14
C ARG A 129 2.58 3.11 -17.63
N VAL A 130 2.32 2.03 -18.34
CA VAL A 130 2.55 1.95 -19.79
C VAL A 130 1.24 1.76 -20.54
N LYS A 131 1.16 2.33 -21.75
CA LYS A 131 0.01 2.11 -22.62
C LYS A 131 0.15 0.73 -23.27
N ASP A 132 -0.80 -0.13 -23.00
CA ASP A 132 -0.96 -1.39 -23.70
C ASP A 132 -1.35 -1.12 -25.16
N SER A 133 -0.81 -1.91 -26.10
CA SER A 133 -1.10 -1.79 -27.53
C SER A 133 -2.60 -1.91 -27.85
N ARG A 134 -3.36 -2.55 -26.97
CA ARG A 134 -4.81 -2.75 -27.09
C ARG A 134 -5.65 -1.58 -26.55
N GLY A 135 -5.00 -0.52 -26.03
CA GLY A 135 -5.64 0.79 -25.81
C GLY A 135 -6.05 1.13 -24.37
N TRP A 136 -5.39 0.58 -23.36
CA TRP A 136 -5.54 0.97 -21.95
C TRP A 136 -4.19 1.06 -21.25
N TYR A 137 -4.14 1.66 -20.06
CA TYR A 137 -2.93 1.68 -19.25
C TYR A 137 -2.83 0.44 -18.36
N ARG A 138 -1.64 -0.16 -18.33
CA ARG A 138 -1.28 -1.30 -17.49
C ARG A 138 -0.03 -0.99 -16.64
N ILE A 139 0.21 -1.81 -15.62
CA ILE A 139 1.41 -1.70 -14.80
C ILE A 139 2.62 -1.95 -15.70
N ALA A 140 3.69 -1.17 -15.52
CA ALA A 140 4.94 -1.38 -16.23
C ALA A 140 5.45 -2.82 -16.03
N PRO A 141 6.02 -3.48 -17.06
CA PRO A 141 6.50 -4.87 -16.97
C PRO A 141 7.36 -5.13 -15.73
N ARG A 142 8.28 -4.19 -15.42
CA ARG A 142 9.22 -4.26 -14.28
C ARG A 142 8.57 -4.36 -12.89
N HIS A 143 7.28 -4.01 -12.77
CA HIS A 143 6.54 -4.03 -11.50
C HIS A 143 5.35 -5.00 -11.51
N TYR A 144 5.00 -5.55 -12.68
CA TYR A 144 3.73 -6.26 -12.83
C TYR A 144 3.68 -7.56 -12.02
N LEU A 145 4.73 -8.38 -12.10
CA LEU A 145 4.77 -9.65 -11.37
C LEU A 145 4.78 -9.44 -9.86
N GLN A 146 5.47 -8.40 -9.38
CA GLN A 146 5.48 -8.05 -7.96
C GLN A 146 4.10 -7.57 -7.51
N ALA A 147 3.42 -6.72 -8.28
CA ALA A 147 2.07 -6.26 -7.98
C ALA A 147 1.05 -7.40 -7.96
N LEU A 148 1.20 -8.39 -8.85
CA LEU A 148 0.36 -9.57 -8.92
C LEU A 148 0.61 -10.53 -7.76
N ALA A 149 1.87 -10.83 -7.46
CA ALA A 149 2.25 -11.64 -6.29
C ALA A 149 1.77 -10.97 -4.99
N TYR A 150 1.95 -9.65 -4.83
CA TYR A 150 1.44 -8.90 -3.69
C TYR A 150 -0.07 -9.10 -3.51
N HIS A 151 -0.84 -9.06 -4.60
CA HIS A 151 -2.26 -9.33 -4.55
C HIS A 151 -2.58 -10.75 -4.07
N LEU A 152 -1.88 -11.75 -4.59
CA LEU A 152 -2.10 -13.14 -4.18
C LEU A 152 -1.72 -13.36 -2.71
N THR A 153 -0.54 -12.89 -2.32
CA THR A 153 0.04 -13.07 -0.99
C THR A 153 -0.72 -12.31 0.09
N TYR A 154 -1.12 -11.06 -0.15
CA TYR A 154 -1.66 -10.20 0.92
C TYR A 154 -3.13 -9.83 0.78
N HIS A 155 -3.69 -9.80 -0.43
CA HIS A 155 -5.11 -9.45 -0.62
C HIS A 155 -6.01 -10.68 -0.76
N LYS A 156 -5.54 -11.72 -1.46
CA LYS A 156 -6.26 -12.99 -1.56
C LYS A 156 -5.94 -13.91 -0.39
N ARG A 157 -4.68 -13.99 0.02
CA ARG A 157 -4.22 -14.81 1.16
C ARG A 157 -4.78 -16.24 1.02
N LEU A 158 -5.49 -16.72 2.04
CA LEU A 158 -6.17 -18.01 2.05
C LEU A 158 -7.09 -18.24 0.83
N SER A 159 -7.76 -17.19 0.33
CA SER A 159 -8.64 -17.29 -0.85
C SER A 159 -7.89 -17.51 -2.17
N SER A 160 -6.56 -17.48 -2.19
CA SER A 160 -5.75 -17.87 -3.34
C SER A 160 -5.70 -19.40 -3.51
N GLY A 161 -5.97 -20.16 -2.45
CA GLY A 161 -5.83 -21.61 -2.41
C GLY A 161 -4.39 -22.10 -2.23
N MET A 162 -3.43 -21.19 -2.02
CA MET A 162 -2.05 -21.56 -1.72
C MET A 162 -1.91 -22.00 -0.24
N PRO A 163 -1.02 -22.96 0.07
CA PRO A 163 -0.69 -23.29 1.44
C PRO A 163 0.09 -22.15 2.11
N LEU A 164 0.08 -22.11 3.45
CA LEU A 164 0.87 -21.12 4.20
C LEU A 164 2.36 -21.35 3.97
N GLU A 165 2.80 -22.60 4.10
CA GLU A 165 4.19 -23.04 3.94
C GLU A 165 4.31 -24.20 2.96
N GLN A 166 5.52 -24.48 2.49
CA GLN A 166 5.80 -25.53 1.53
C GLN A 166 5.44 -26.91 2.10
N GLY A 167 4.87 -27.78 1.26
CA GLY A 167 4.53 -29.17 1.62
C GLY A 167 3.26 -29.33 2.47
N GLN A 168 2.61 -28.22 2.85
CA GLN A 168 1.33 -28.26 3.57
C GLN A 168 0.14 -28.25 2.60
N ALA A 169 -0.99 -28.80 3.05
CA ALA A 169 -2.27 -28.61 2.37
C ALA A 169 -2.79 -27.17 2.59
N PRO A 170 -3.67 -26.64 1.72
CA PRO A 170 -4.28 -25.33 1.93
C PRO A 170 -4.98 -25.25 3.29
N SER A 171 -4.64 -24.25 4.10
CA SER A 171 -5.12 -24.10 5.48
C SER A 171 -6.56 -23.57 5.58
N THR A 172 -7.34 -23.66 4.51
CA THR A 172 -8.71 -23.16 4.44
C THR A 172 -9.61 -24.14 3.70
N SER A 173 -10.83 -24.28 4.20
CA SER A 173 -11.90 -25.00 3.51
C SER A 173 -12.52 -24.18 2.38
N VAL A 174 -12.19 -22.89 2.26
CA VAL A 174 -12.69 -22.02 1.19
C VAL A 174 -12.02 -22.39 -0.12
N ARG A 175 -12.77 -23.03 -1.01
CA ARG A 175 -12.30 -23.36 -2.35
C ARG A 175 -11.93 -22.10 -3.14
N ALA A 176 -10.71 -22.05 -3.65
CA ALA A 176 -10.27 -20.99 -4.54
C ALA A 176 -11.13 -20.96 -5.82
N LYS A 177 -11.47 -19.75 -6.28
CA LYS A 177 -12.30 -19.57 -7.48
C LYS A 177 -11.61 -20.00 -8.77
N LYS A 178 -10.29 -19.89 -8.80
CA LYS A 178 -9.40 -20.19 -9.92
C LYS A 178 -8.12 -20.79 -9.35
N ASP A 179 -7.34 -21.49 -10.17
CA ASP A 179 -5.97 -21.85 -9.84
C ASP A 179 -5.07 -20.62 -10.01
N TYR A 180 -5.00 -19.80 -8.96
CA TYR A 180 -4.27 -18.54 -9.01
C TYR A 180 -2.75 -18.73 -9.16
N LEU A 181 -2.20 -19.83 -8.64
CA LEU A 181 -0.77 -20.12 -8.77
C LEU A 181 -0.43 -20.48 -10.22
N ALA A 182 -1.24 -21.32 -10.88
CA ALA A 182 -1.06 -21.62 -12.29
C ALA A 182 -1.22 -20.36 -13.17
N LEU A 183 -2.23 -19.52 -12.87
CA LEU A 183 -2.41 -18.24 -13.57
C LEU A 183 -1.22 -17.30 -13.39
N PHE A 184 -0.68 -17.18 -12.17
CA PHE A 184 0.53 -16.39 -11.93
C PHE A 184 1.72 -16.91 -12.75
N ARG A 185 1.97 -18.22 -12.74
CA ARG A 185 3.06 -18.84 -13.51
C ARG A 185 2.92 -18.58 -15.01
N ALA A 186 1.70 -18.63 -15.52
CA ALA A 186 1.43 -18.31 -16.92
C ALA A 186 1.70 -16.83 -17.25
N GLU A 187 1.31 -15.89 -16.38
CA GLU A 187 1.63 -14.46 -16.53
C GLU A 187 3.16 -14.22 -16.45
N ALA A 188 3.85 -14.87 -15.51
CA ALA A 188 5.30 -14.75 -15.36
C ALA A 188 6.07 -15.28 -16.58
N LEU A 189 5.66 -16.42 -17.13
CA LEU A 189 6.24 -16.94 -18.37
C LEU A 189 6.06 -15.97 -19.55
N ARG A 190 4.90 -15.31 -19.65
CA ARG A 190 4.64 -14.33 -20.72
C ARG A 190 5.44 -13.03 -20.56
N GLU A 191 5.58 -12.53 -19.35
CA GLU A 191 6.16 -11.20 -19.10
C GLU A 191 7.68 -11.24 -18.86
N ALA A 192 8.20 -12.35 -18.33
CA ALA A 192 9.61 -12.48 -17.96
C ALA A 192 10.30 -13.73 -18.54
N GLY A 193 9.59 -14.61 -19.25
CA GLY A 193 10.15 -15.86 -19.79
C GLY A 193 10.43 -16.95 -18.75
N ALA A 194 10.22 -16.66 -17.47
CA ALA A 194 10.38 -17.60 -16.36
C ALA A 194 9.42 -17.24 -15.22
N ALA A 195 9.01 -18.26 -14.47
CA ALA A 195 8.22 -18.08 -13.26
C ALA A 195 9.09 -18.34 -12.02
N PRO A 196 8.94 -17.52 -10.95
CA PRO A 196 9.45 -17.88 -9.63
C PRO A 196 8.98 -19.27 -9.20
N SER A 197 9.83 -20.00 -8.47
CA SER A 197 9.59 -21.38 -8.05
C SER A 197 8.73 -21.53 -6.80
N TRP A 198 8.26 -20.43 -6.20
CA TRP A 198 7.48 -20.49 -4.97
C TRP A 198 6.17 -21.27 -5.15
N ALA A 199 5.76 -21.95 -4.08
CA ALA A 199 4.57 -22.79 -4.03
C ALA A 199 3.66 -22.49 -2.82
N SER A 200 4.12 -21.65 -1.89
CA SER A 200 3.41 -21.25 -0.67
C SER A 200 3.33 -19.73 -0.50
N LEU A 201 2.46 -19.26 0.40
CA LEU A 201 2.35 -17.84 0.74
C LEU A 201 3.65 -17.32 1.37
N LEU A 202 4.33 -18.12 2.18
CA LEU A 202 5.61 -17.76 2.80
C LEU A 202 6.71 -17.56 1.74
N GLU A 203 6.89 -18.51 0.82
CA GLU A 203 7.88 -18.36 -0.24
C GLU A 203 7.55 -17.19 -1.18
N ALA A 204 6.26 -16.93 -1.43
CA ALA A 204 5.83 -15.76 -2.20
C ALA A 204 6.14 -14.44 -1.46
N HIS A 205 5.96 -14.41 -0.13
CA HIS A 205 6.37 -13.29 0.71
C HIS A 205 7.89 -13.09 0.67
N GLN A 206 8.69 -14.15 0.83
CA GLN A 206 10.16 -14.08 0.76
C GLN A 206 10.64 -13.57 -0.60
N TRP A 207 10.02 -14.05 -1.67
CA TRP A 207 10.29 -13.54 -3.01
C TRP A 207 9.94 -12.05 -3.12
N LEU A 208 8.76 -11.63 -2.65
CA LEU A 208 8.38 -10.21 -2.61
C LEU A 208 9.37 -9.38 -1.79
N HIS A 209 9.84 -9.89 -0.66
CA HIS A 209 10.81 -9.22 0.19
C HIS A 209 12.14 -9.02 -0.56
N ALA A 210 12.66 -10.08 -1.21
CA ALA A 210 13.87 -10.01 -2.03
C ALA A 210 13.74 -9.04 -3.22
N GLN A 211 12.53 -8.85 -3.75
CA GLN A 211 12.23 -7.86 -4.79
C GLN A 211 12.00 -6.44 -4.25
N GLY A 212 12.01 -6.24 -2.93
CA GLY A 212 11.72 -4.95 -2.32
C GLY A 212 10.23 -4.57 -2.31
N TRP A 213 9.33 -5.55 -2.40
CA TRP A 213 7.88 -5.39 -2.63
C TRP A 213 6.99 -6.01 -1.55
N ALA A 214 7.55 -6.59 -0.48
CA ALA A 214 6.75 -7.17 0.59
C ALA A 214 5.89 -6.13 1.33
N MET A 215 4.88 -6.62 2.05
CA MET A 215 4.11 -5.81 2.98
C MET A 215 5.03 -5.27 4.10
N PRO A 216 4.98 -3.97 4.42
CA PRO A 216 5.63 -3.41 5.61
C PRO A 216 5.32 -4.18 6.90
N PHE A 217 6.35 -4.46 7.72
CA PHE A 217 6.21 -5.19 8.98
C PHE A 217 5.07 -4.64 9.86
N ASP A 218 5.09 -3.32 10.03
CA ASP A 218 4.20 -2.57 10.88
C ASP A 218 2.74 -2.54 10.36
N LEU A 219 2.53 -2.89 9.08
CA LEU A 219 1.22 -2.99 8.44
C LEU A 219 0.58 -4.38 8.64
N ILE A 220 1.38 -5.42 8.92
CA ILE A 220 0.89 -6.80 9.08
C ILE A 220 -0.18 -6.86 10.19
N ARG A 221 0.14 -6.36 11.39
CA ARG A 221 -0.82 -6.33 12.53
C ARG A 221 -1.98 -5.36 12.36
N ARG A 222 -1.78 -4.31 11.56
CA ARG A 222 -2.79 -3.26 11.32
C ARG A 222 -3.74 -3.58 10.17
N TRP A 223 -3.50 -4.69 9.46
CA TRP A 223 -4.35 -5.06 8.34
C TRP A 223 -5.79 -5.38 8.81
N PRO A 224 -6.84 -4.87 8.14
CA PRO A 224 -8.23 -4.88 8.62
C PRO A 224 -8.89 -6.27 8.73
N ASP A 225 -8.32 -7.32 8.11
CA ASP A 225 -8.80 -8.70 8.28
C ASP A 225 -7.63 -9.62 8.59
N GLN A 226 -7.33 -9.67 9.88
CA GLN A 226 -6.40 -10.64 10.46
C GLN A 226 -6.90 -12.06 10.21
N ASP A 227 -5.98 -12.93 9.83
CA ASP A 227 -6.20 -14.35 9.64
C ASP A 227 -4.92 -15.11 10.00
N ILE A 228 -4.99 -16.44 9.96
CA ILE A 228 -3.85 -17.32 10.30
C ILE A 228 -2.61 -17.06 9.44
N TRP A 229 -2.78 -16.52 8.22
CA TRP A 229 -1.64 -16.19 7.37
C TRP A 229 -0.92 -14.94 7.87
N LEU A 230 -1.66 -13.87 8.21
CA LEU A 230 -1.05 -12.65 8.73
C LEU A 230 -0.40 -12.85 10.11
N GLU A 231 -1.00 -13.70 10.95
CA GLU A 231 -0.38 -14.09 12.23
C GLU A 231 0.93 -14.84 11.99
N ARG A 232 0.93 -15.86 11.12
CA ARG A 232 2.16 -16.61 10.80
C ARG A 232 3.22 -15.70 10.17
N LEU A 233 2.80 -14.80 9.29
CA LEU A 233 3.70 -13.83 8.66
C LEU A 233 4.33 -12.88 9.68
N TYR A 234 3.55 -12.38 10.64
CA TYR A 234 4.07 -11.53 11.71
C TYR A 234 5.12 -12.25 12.56
N GLN A 235 4.85 -13.51 12.94
CA GLN A 235 5.79 -14.35 13.68
C GLN A 235 7.11 -14.55 12.92
N TYR A 236 7.02 -14.89 11.63
CA TYR A 236 8.21 -15.02 10.76
C TYR A 236 9.06 -13.75 10.72
N GLU A 237 8.43 -12.58 10.59
CA GLU A 237 9.15 -11.30 10.59
C GLU A 237 9.76 -10.97 11.96
N CYS A 238 9.05 -11.26 13.05
CA CYS A 238 9.60 -11.11 14.41
C CYS A 238 10.85 -11.97 14.61
N GLU A 239 10.82 -13.24 14.20
CA GLU A 239 11.98 -14.15 14.25
C GLU A 239 13.19 -13.56 13.48
N CYS A 240 12.94 -12.99 12.30
CA CYS A 240 13.97 -12.32 11.50
C CYS A 240 14.56 -11.08 12.20
N LEU A 241 13.70 -10.27 12.85
CA LEU A 241 14.11 -9.06 13.57
C LEU A 241 14.84 -9.38 14.88
N GLU A 242 14.46 -10.45 15.58
CA GLU A 242 15.12 -10.90 16.81
C GLU A 242 16.57 -11.31 16.55
N ALA A 243 16.83 -12.01 15.44
CA ALA A 243 18.18 -12.34 14.99
C ALA A 243 19.03 -11.07 14.77
N LEU A 244 18.44 -10.02 14.19
CA LEU A 244 19.10 -8.72 14.00
C LEU A 244 19.33 -7.98 15.33
N SER A 245 18.37 -8.06 16.25
CA SER A 245 18.45 -7.42 17.56
C SER A 245 19.57 -7.99 18.42
N ALA A 246 19.68 -9.33 18.46
CA ALA A 246 20.72 -10.04 19.22
C ALA A 246 22.13 -9.62 18.78
N ALA A 247 22.34 -9.40 17.47
CA ALA A 247 23.61 -8.91 16.94
C ALA A 247 23.94 -7.46 17.32
N ARG A 248 22.92 -6.65 17.66
CA ARG A 248 23.02 -5.20 17.89
C ARG A 248 22.86 -4.78 19.35
N GLN A 249 22.47 -5.69 20.24
CA GLN A 249 22.20 -5.42 21.66
C GLN A 249 21.22 -4.24 21.84
N VAL A 250 20.13 -4.21 21.07
CA VAL A 250 19.14 -3.12 21.14
C VAL A 250 18.45 -3.13 22.51
N PRO A 251 18.45 -2.00 23.25
CA PRO A 251 17.76 -1.90 24.54
C PRO A 251 16.25 -2.15 24.44
N GLN A 252 15.66 -2.77 25.47
CA GLN A 252 14.23 -3.12 25.50
C GLN A 252 13.30 -1.90 25.46
N ASP A 253 13.77 -0.76 25.97
CA ASP A 253 13.07 0.52 26.07
C ASP A 253 13.40 1.48 24.91
N MET A 254 13.99 0.96 23.83
CA MET A 254 14.35 1.74 22.65
C MET A 254 13.11 2.15 21.86
N VAL A 255 13.05 3.45 21.54
CA VAL A 255 12.05 4.05 20.66
C VAL A 255 12.76 4.81 19.55
N ILE A 256 12.35 4.54 18.31
CA ILE A 256 12.82 5.31 17.15
C ILE A 256 11.73 6.30 16.77
N LEU A 257 12.07 7.58 16.76
CA LEU A 257 11.22 8.63 16.23
C LEU A 257 11.79 9.14 14.91
N VAL A 258 10.89 9.44 13.97
CA VAL A 258 11.23 10.00 12.66
C VAL A 258 10.42 11.26 12.45
N THR A 259 11.11 12.40 12.32
CA THR A 259 10.47 13.67 11.98
C THR A 259 10.10 13.71 10.51
N ARG A 260 9.14 14.55 10.17
CA ARG A 260 8.66 14.72 8.79
C ARG A 260 9.12 16.06 8.22
N GLU A 261 9.05 16.18 6.90
CA GLU A 261 9.38 17.41 6.16
C GLU A 261 8.74 18.65 6.78
N GLU A 262 7.50 18.56 7.23
CA GLU A 262 6.83 19.70 7.83
C GLU A 262 7.45 20.13 9.17
N ALA A 263 8.01 19.20 9.96
CA ALA A 263 8.73 19.54 11.19
C ALA A 263 10.03 20.30 10.90
N ARG A 264 10.74 19.92 9.84
CA ARG A 264 11.92 20.63 9.34
C ARG A 264 11.55 22.03 8.84
N MET A 265 10.51 22.14 8.02
CA MET A 265 10.03 23.43 7.48
C MET A 265 9.58 24.39 8.59
N ALA A 266 8.96 23.87 9.67
CA ALA A 266 8.55 24.67 10.82
C ALA A 266 9.68 24.90 11.83
N ALA A 267 10.90 24.39 11.58
CA ALA A 267 12.05 24.46 12.47
C ALA A 267 11.76 23.97 13.91
N CYS A 268 10.90 22.95 14.07
CA CYS A 268 10.47 22.46 15.39
C CYS A 268 11.27 21.24 15.89
N GLU A 269 12.26 20.76 15.13
CA GLU A 269 13.09 19.61 15.52
C GLU A 269 13.93 19.86 16.80
N PRO A 270 14.51 21.05 17.04
CA PRO A 270 15.18 21.33 18.32
C PRO A 270 14.24 21.20 19.53
N GLU A 271 12.97 21.57 19.38
CA GLU A 271 11.96 21.40 20.42
C GLU A 271 11.63 19.92 20.66
N VAL A 272 11.62 19.10 19.60
CA VAL A 272 11.47 17.64 19.69
C VAL A 272 12.63 17.03 20.49
N LEU A 273 13.87 17.37 20.12
CA LEU A 273 15.07 16.86 20.79
C LEU A 273 15.10 17.28 22.26
N GLY A 274 14.87 18.57 22.55
CA GLY A 274 14.85 19.08 23.92
C GLY A 274 13.76 18.44 24.79
N PHE A 275 12.58 18.17 24.23
CA PHE A 275 11.54 17.42 24.95
C PHE A 275 11.99 16.00 25.27
N LEU A 276 12.51 15.26 24.28
CA LEU A 276 12.92 13.87 24.46
C LEU A 276 14.07 13.75 25.48
N SER A 277 15.04 14.64 25.45
CA SER A 277 16.12 14.71 26.45
C SER A 277 15.62 15.03 27.87
N SER A 278 14.44 15.64 28.03
CA SER A 278 13.87 15.94 29.34
C SER A 278 13.09 14.77 29.96
N VAL A 279 12.67 13.79 29.14
CA VAL A 279 11.83 12.65 29.58
C VAL A 279 12.51 11.29 29.42
N GLY A 280 13.67 11.23 28.75
CA GLY A 280 14.42 10.00 28.52
C GLY A 280 15.86 10.25 28.10
N THR A 281 16.54 9.19 27.67
CA THR A 281 17.94 9.26 27.25
C THR A 281 18.02 9.33 25.72
N LEU A 282 18.43 10.49 25.19
CA LEU A 282 18.72 10.64 23.77
C LEU A 282 20.04 9.91 23.45
N ARG A 283 19.98 8.90 22.58
CA ARG A 283 21.16 8.09 22.19
C ARG A 283 21.83 8.65 20.95
N GLU A 284 21.02 8.97 19.93
CA GLU A 284 21.50 9.50 18.66
C GLU A 284 20.39 10.32 18.00
N SER A 285 20.76 11.38 17.29
CA SER A 285 19.93 11.98 16.26
C SER A 285 20.76 12.19 15.00
N ARG A 286 20.20 11.84 13.84
CA ARG A 286 20.90 11.96 12.55
C ARG A 286 19.94 12.29 11.43
N GLU A 287 20.43 13.09 10.49
CA GLU A 287 19.72 13.33 9.23
C GLU A 287 19.68 12.04 8.42
N LEU A 288 18.54 11.77 7.80
CA LEU A 288 18.35 10.60 6.98
C LEU A 288 18.98 10.81 5.61
N SER A 289 19.77 9.83 5.16
CA SER A 289 20.24 9.83 3.77
C SER A 289 19.05 9.69 2.80
N PRO A 290 19.22 10.05 1.51
CA PRO A 290 18.19 9.82 0.49
C PRO A 290 17.73 8.36 0.43
N GLU A 291 18.65 7.41 0.54
CA GLU A 291 18.34 5.98 0.48
C GLU A 291 17.57 5.51 1.71
N ALA A 292 17.91 6.03 2.90
CA ALA A 292 17.16 5.75 4.12
C ALA A 292 15.76 6.37 4.08
N CYS A 293 15.64 7.58 3.52
CA CYS A 293 14.34 8.22 3.28
C CYS A 293 13.46 7.36 2.37
N ASP A 294 14.00 6.87 1.25
CA ASP A 294 13.25 6.04 0.30
C ASP A 294 12.81 4.71 0.93
N ARG A 295 13.70 4.08 1.71
CA ARG A 295 13.34 2.85 2.45
C ARG A 295 12.23 3.12 3.47
N LEU A 296 12.32 4.17 4.27
CA LEU A 296 11.27 4.51 5.24
C LEU A 296 9.94 4.89 4.56
N LEU A 297 9.98 5.68 3.48
CA LEU A 297 8.78 6.05 2.71
C LEU A 297 8.00 4.82 2.24
N TRP A 298 8.71 3.74 1.94
CA TRP A 298 8.10 2.50 1.48
C TRP A 298 7.72 1.57 2.64
N TRP A 299 8.66 1.29 3.53
CA TRP A 299 8.56 0.20 4.51
C TRP A 299 8.07 0.61 5.89
N ALA A 300 8.07 1.89 6.23
CA ALA A 300 7.59 2.38 7.52
C ALA A 300 6.18 2.98 7.40
N ARG A 301 5.42 2.93 8.48
CA ARG A 301 4.04 3.41 8.60
C ARG A 301 3.06 2.77 7.60
N GLY A 302 3.29 1.51 7.21
CA GLY A 302 2.59 0.88 6.10
C GLY A 302 2.71 1.66 4.79
N GLY A 303 3.85 2.32 4.56
CA GLY A 303 4.17 3.21 3.43
C GLY A 303 3.27 4.46 3.33
N ASN A 304 2.42 4.70 4.32
CA ASN A 304 1.51 5.83 4.32
C ASN A 304 2.26 7.03 4.86
N TRP A 305 2.97 7.78 4.03
CA TRP A 305 3.64 9.02 4.45
C TRP A 305 2.88 10.27 4.03
N LEU A 306 1.56 10.20 3.86
CA LEU A 306 0.78 11.32 3.34
C LEU A 306 0.59 12.44 4.37
N ALA A 307 0.76 13.68 3.93
CA ALA A 307 0.42 14.89 4.68
C ALA A 307 -1.10 14.98 4.91
N THR A 308 -1.51 15.48 6.08
CA THR A 308 -2.91 15.39 6.53
C THR A 308 -3.90 16.15 5.63
N LYS A 309 -3.50 17.28 5.06
CA LYS A 309 -4.39 18.19 4.31
C LYS A 309 -4.26 18.05 2.80
N GLU A 310 -3.04 17.94 2.31
CA GLU A 310 -2.72 18.05 0.88
C GLU A 310 -2.61 16.70 0.19
N TYR A 311 -2.59 15.59 0.96
CA TYR A 311 -2.40 14.24 0.42
C TYR A 311 -1.13 14.09 -0.43
N ARG A 312 -0.16 14.99 -0.23
CA ARG A 312 1.20 14.85 -0.75
C ARG A 312 2.02 13.95 0.15
N LEU A 313 3.01 13.26 -0.43
CA LEU A 313 4.01 12.55 0.36
C LEU A 313 4.77 13.57 1.22
N SER A 314 4.90 13.27 2.50
CA SER A 314 5.63 14.04 3.48
C SER A 314 6.81 13.21 3.93
N LYS A 315 7.98 13.63 3.45
CA LYS A 315 9.21 12.83 3.52
C LYS A 315 9.71 12.75 4.96
N PRO A 316 10.23 11.60 5.41
CA PRO A 316 10.99 11.53 6.66
C PRO A 316 12.26 12.40 6.54
N GLN A 317 12.73 12.98 7.65
CA GLN A 317 13.87 13.91 7.66
C GLN A 317 14.95 13.54 8.68
N LEU A 318 14.58 13.52 9.96
CA LEU A 318 15.49 13.24 11.06
C LEU A 318 15.09 11.93 11.73
N SER A 319 16.04 11.02 11.93
CA SER A 319 15.88 9.89 12.83
C SER A 319 16.41 10.24 14.22
N ILE A 320 15.67 9.82 15.23
CA ILE A 320 15.99 10.06 16.64
C ILE A 320 15.87 8.73 17.36
N GLN A 321 16.98 8.28 17.94
CA GLN A 321 17.05 7.10 18.79
C GLN A 321 17.01 7.53 20.25
N CYS A 322 16.02 7.05 20.99
CA CYS A 322 15.83 7.43 22.38
C CYS A 322 15.41 6.23 23.22
N GLN A 323 15.98 6.12 24.41
CA GLN A 323 15.44 5.24 25.44
C GLN A 323 14.42 6.04 26.25
N LEU A 324 13.17 5.59 26.19
CA LEU A 324 12.08 6.19 26.94
C LEU A 324 11.69 5.25 28.07
N PRO A 325 11.59 5.73 29.32
CA PRO A 325 11.11 4.91 30.43
C PRO A 325 9.64 4.51 30.23
N ASP A 326 9.11 3.73 31.17
CA ASP A 326 7.69 3.39 31.23
C ASP A 326 6.82 4.64 31.03
N GLY A 327 5.88 4.58 30.10
CA GLY A 327 5.07 5.73 29.66
C GLY A 327 5.50 6.34 28.32
N ALA A 328 6.29 5.64 27.51
CA ALA A 328 6.73 6.09 26.18
C ALA A 328 5.57 6.54 25.27
N THR A 329 4.41 5.88 25.35
CA THR A 329 3.21 6.25 24.57
C THR A 329 2.67 7.62 24.97
N GLU A 330 2.58 7.89 26.27
CA GLU A 330 2.12 9.15 26.86
C GLU A 330 3.09 10.29 26.52
N HIS A 331 4.39 10.03 26.58
CA HIS A 331 5.42 10.99 26.16
C HIS A 331 5.31 11.32 24.67
N LYS A 332 5.16 10.30 23.79
CA LYS A 332 4.92 10.49 22.35
C LYS A 332 3.65 11.32 22.10
N GLU A 333 2.56 11.06 22.83
CA GLU A 333 1.30 11.78 22.67
C GLU A 333 1.40 13.23 23.15
N SER A 334 2.03 13.47 24.30
CA SER A 334 2.28 14.80 24.86
C SER A 334 3.09 15.66 23.88
N LEU A 335 4.15 15.09 23.31
CA LEU A 335 4.95 15.75 22.29
C LEU A 335 4.09 16.11 21.05
N ARG A 336 3.30 15.17 20.52
CA ARG A 336 2.41 15.43 19.38
C ARG A 336 1.37 16.53 19.67
N LYS A 337 0.79 16.54 20.87
CA LYS A 337 -0.16 17.57 21.33
C LYS A 337 0.51 18.93 21.40
N ARG A 338 1.70 19.00 22.01
CA ARG A 338 2.52 20.22 22.13
C ARG A 338 2.85 20.81 20.76
N LEU A 339 3.38 19.99 19.83
CA LEU A 339 3.69 20.43 18.47
C LEU A 339 2.43 20.90 17.73
N SER A 340 1.32 20.18 17.87
CA SER A 340 0.05 20.56 17.23
C SER A 340 -0.54 21.86 17.78
N GLY A 341 -0.41 22.10 19.09
CA GLY A 341 -0.86 23.33 19.73
C GLY A 341 -0.06 24.55 19.28
N ARG A 342 1.24 24.39 19.07
CA ARG A 342 2.14 25.50 18.73
C ARG A 342 2.25 25.78 17.24
N TYR A 343 2.33 24.73 16.42
CA TYR A 343 2.64 24.84 14.99
C TYR A 343 1.44 24.46 14.10
N GLY A 344 0.31 24.08 14.71
CA GLY A 344 -0.91 23.69 14.01
C GLY A 344 -1.08 22.18 13.85
N LYS A 345 -2.34 21.77 13.66
CA LYS A 345 -2.71 20.35 13.63
C LYS A 345 -2.23 19.63 12.37
N GLN A 346 -1.25 18.74 12.54
CA GLN A 346 -0.78 17.80 11.53
C GLN A 346 0.04 16.66 12.15
N ASN A 347 0.42 15.68 11.34
CA ASN A 347 1.31 14.62 11.76
C ASN A 347 2.75 15.13 11.64
N TRP A 348 3.38 15.50 12.75
CA TRP A 348 4.73 16.10 12.79
C TRP A 348 5.86 15.08 12.75
N LEU A 349 5.63 13.93 13.38
CA LEU A 349 6.60 12.86 13.51
C LEU A 349 5.87 11.52 13.66
N HIS A 350 6.58 10.46 13.35
CA HIS A 350 6.19 9.10 13.66
C HIS A 350 7.13 8.53 14.72
N GLY A 351 6.67 7.56 15.51
CA GLY A 351 7.49 6.88 16.50
C GLY A 351 7.01 5.46 16.68
N THR A 352 7.96 4.53 16.85
CA THR A 352 7.71 3.09 16.93
C THR A 352 6.91 2.72 18.17
N ASP A 353 6.06 1.72 18.06
CA ASP A 353 5.10 1.33 19.09
C ASP A 353 5.59 0.17 19.98
N ASP A 354 6.49 -0.67 19.47
CA ASP A 354 7.15 -1.74 20.22
C ASP A 354 8.63 -1.92 19.81
N LEU A 355 9.32 -2.82 20.51
CA LEU A 355 10.74 -3.10 20.28
C LEU A 355 11.01 -3.69 18.89
N HIS A 356 10.16 -4.60 18.40
CA HIS A 356 10.32 -5.18 17.05
C HIS A 356 10.20 -4.09 15.98
N GLU A 357 9.25 -3.16 16.12
CA GLU A 357 9.15 -2.00 15.24
C GLU A 357 10.38 -1.07 15.37
N ALA A 358 10.92 -0.86 16.57
CA ALA A 358 12.17 -0.11 16.75
C ALA A 358 13.35 -0.75 16.00
N ILE A 359 13.53 -2.07 16.14
CA ILE A 359 14.58 -2.84 15.43
C ILE A 359 14.37 -2.75 13.92
N PHE A 360 13.12 -2.91 13.46
CA PHE A 360 12.76 -2.78 12.05
C PHE A 360 13.15 -1.40 11.49
N TYR A 361 12.84 -0.32 12.21
CA TYR A 361 13.22 1.03 11.77
C TYR A 361 14.73 1.22 11.72
N LEU A 362 15.48 0.73 12.71
CA LEU A 362 16.95 0.77 12.68
C LEU A 362 17.50 0.02 11.47
N ALA A 363 17.00 -1.19 11.21
CA ALA A 363 17.42 -2.01 10.08
C ALA A 363 17.05 -1.36 8.73
N LEU A 364 15.93 -0.65 8.64
CA LEU A 364 15.58 0.16 7.48
C LEU A 364 16.53 1.34 7.31
N ILE A 365 16.83 2.09 8.35
CA ILE A 365 17.70 3.27 8.23
C ILE A 365 19.11 2.85 7.81
N ASP A 366 19.64 1.77 8.39
CA ASP A 366 20.98 1.26 8.07
C ASP A 366 21.03 0.44 6.77
N GLY A 367 19.88 0.09 6.18
CA GLY A 367 19.80 -0.70 4.96
C GLY A 367 20.11 -2.19 5.14
N THR A 368 20.10 -2.70 6.36
CA THR A 368 20.37 -4.13 6.65
C THR A 368 19.13 -5.01 6.53
N TYR A 369 17.92 -4.44 6.60
CA TYR A 369 16.68 -5.21 6.56
C TYR A 369 16.50 -6.01 5.28
N LEU A 370 16.80 -5.40 4.11
CA LEU A 370 16.67 -6.07 2.81
C LEU A 370 17.65 -7.24 2.61
N ASN A 371 18.78 -7.22 3.32
CA ASN A 371 19.81 -8.26 3.25
C ASN A 371 19.51 -9.42 4.21
N ALA A 372 18.88 -9.15 5.35
CA ALA A 372 18.65 -10.14 6.41
C ALA A 372 17.67 -11.24 5.99
N ALA A 373 16.60 -10.91 5.27
CA ALA A 373 15.61 -11.89 4.82
C ALA A 373 16.14 -12.88 3.76
N GLN A 374 17.30 -12.59 3.15
CA GLN A 374 17.96 -13.53 2.22
C GLN A 374 18.75 -14.62 2.96
N GLY A 375 19.01 -14.46 4.28
CA GLY A 375 19.85 -15.35 5.08
C GLY A 375 19.10 -16.41 5.89
N VAL A 376 17.80 -16.24 6.15
CA VAL A 376 17.01 -17.11 7.06
C VAL A 376 16.48 -18.38 6.36
N GLY A 377 16.80 -18.59 5.08
CA GLY A 377 16.36 -19.74 4.27
C GLY A 377 17.46 -20.71 3.83
N LYS A 378 18.62 -20.71 4.50
CA LYS A 378 19.69 -21.69 4.27
C LYS A 378 19.77 -22.71 5.39
#